data_AF-A0A940S4V8-F1
#
_entry.id   AF-A0A940S4V8-F1
#
_cell.length_a   1.000
_cell.length_b   1.000
_cell.length_c   1.000
_cell.angle_alpha   90.00
_cell.angle_beta   90.00
_cell.angle_gamma   90.00
#
_symmetry.space_group_name_H-M   'P 1'
#
loop_
_entity.id
_entity.type
_entity.pdbx_description
1 polymer ?
#
loop_
_entity_poly.entity_id
_entity_poly.type
_entity_poly.pdbx_seq_one_letter_code
_entity_poly.pdbx_strand_id
1 'polypeptide(L)'
;MAKNSNDDFRFRAQAILAVRHARALAEQLTSMPDVPIGDLPRSSLNATLRRLETGEVTEGRDLVVLETLEAGFAERMAAEITGSTVEARHIGYDEDGEIWAWETVPSYSPRGEKARALHSQLKRFLELRQDLLDHSAAERLAAQLLR
;
A
#
# COMPACT_ATOMS: atom_id res chain seq x y z
N MET A 1 17.44 -32.28 1.33
CA MET A 1 16.84 -31.06 0.75
C MET A 1 15.51 -30.79 1.45
N ALA A 2 15.49 -29.92 2.47
CA ALA A 2 14.30 -29.66 3.29
C ALA A 2 14.08 -28.14 3.50
N LYS A 3 14.41 -27.32 2.49
CA LYS A 3 14.35 -25.85 2.58
C LYS A 3 13.15 -25.21 1.87
N ASN A 4 12.36 -25.97 1.08
CA ASN A 4 11.31 -25.40 0.21
C ASN A 4 9.93 -25.20 0.85
N SER A 5 9.62 -25.81 2.00
CA SER A 5 8.24 -25.79 2.52
C SER A 5 7.88 -24.49 3.24
N ASN A 6 8.84 -23.82 3.88
CA ASN A 6 8.57 -22.61 4.66
C ASN A 6 8.49 -21.36 3.78
N ASP A 7 9.32 -21.27 2.75
CA ASP A 7 9.34 -20.12 1.83
C ASP A 7 8.09 -20.13 0.93
N ASP A 8 7.68 -21.31 0.42
CA ASP A 8 6.43 -21.47 -0.34
C ASP A 8 5.18 -21.15 0.52
N PHE A 9 5.19 -21.53 1.81
CA PHE A 9 4.12 -21.14 2.73
C PHE A 9 4.06 -19.62 2.95
N ARG A 10 5.22 -18.98 3.19
CA ARG A 10 5.31 -17.53 3.40
C ARG A 10 4.86 -16.74 2.18
N PHE A 11 5.30 -17.16 0.98
CA PHE A 11 4.90 -16.54 -0.27
C PHE A 11 3.39 -16.64 -0.50
N ARG A 12 2.80 -17.83 -0.29
CA ARG A 12 1.34 -18.02 -0.39
C ARG A 12 0.58 -17.16 0.63
N ALA A 13 1.07 -17.08 1.87
CA ALA A 13 0.45 -16.25 2.90
C ALA A 13 0.50 -14.76 2.53
N GLN A 14 1.62 -14.27 1.98
CA GLN A 14 1.75 -12.90 1.47
C GLN A 14 0.82 -12.64 0.29
N ALA A 15 0.68 -13.58 -0.65
CA ALA A 15 -0.24 -13.46 -1.78
C ALA A 15 -1.71 -13.35 -1.32
N ILE A 16 -2.12 -14.20 -0.36
CA ILE A 16 -3.46 -14.12 0.25
C ILE A 16 -3.65 -12.77 0.94
N LEU A 17 -2.64 -12.30 1.68
CA LEU A 17 -2.70 -11.01 2.36
C LEU A 17 -2.86 -9.86 1.36
N ALA A 18 -2.07 -9.85 0.28
CA ALA A 18 -2.17 -8.84 -0.77
C ALA A 18 -3.58 -8.80 -1.41
N VAL A 19 -4.16 -9.97 -1.72
CA VAL A 19 -5.54 -10.06 -2.24
C VAL A 19 -6.57 -9.52 -1.23
N ARG A 20 -6.42 -9.83 0.07
CA ARG A 20 -7.32 -9.29 1.10
C ARG A 20 -7.22 -7.77 1.20
N HIS A 21 -6.01 -7.22 1.14
CA HIS A 21 -5.79 -5.78 1.15
C HIS A 21 -6.35 -5.11 -0.12
N ALA A 22 -6.17 -5.72 -1.30
CA ALA A 22 -6.74 -5.24 -2.55
C ALA A 22 -8.27 -5.12 -2.49
N ARG A 23 -8.95 -6.18 -2.01
CA ARG A 23 -10.41 -6.21 -1.87
C ARG A 23 -10.93 -5.15 -0.90
N ALA A 24 -10.30 -5.04 0.27
CA ALA A 24 -10.67 -4.03 1.26
C ALA A 24 -10.49 -2.61 0.70
N LEU A 25 -9.39 -2.36 0.00
CA LEU A 25 -9.14 -1.07 -0.65
C LEU A 25 -10.22 -0.79 -1.71
N ALA A 26 -10.56 -1.77 -2.54
CA ALA A 26 -11.56 -1.60 -3.58
C ALA A 26 -12.95 -1.29 -3.01
N GLU A 27 -13.38 -1.99 -1.96
CA GLU A 27 -14.65 -1.74 -1.27
C GLU A 27 -14.73 -0.30 -0.73
N GLN A 28 -13.65 0.18 -0.10
CA GLN A 28 -13.64 1.53 0.46
C GLN A 28 -13.58 2.62 -0.63
N LEU A 29 -12.87 2.36 -1.74
CA LEU A 29 -12.82 3.29 -2.86
C LEU A 29 -14.15 3.34 -3.63
N THR A 30 -14.83 2.21 -3.81
CA THR A 30 -16.14 2.15 -4.48
C THR A 30 -17.23 2.89 -3.70
N SER A 31 -17.14 2.89 -2.36
CA SER A 31 -18.08 3.63 -1.50
C SER A 31 -17.74 5.11 -1.34
N MET A 32 -16.61 5.56 -1.87
CA MET A 32 -16.17 6.95 -1.77
C MET A 32 -16.69 7.77 -2.97
N PRO A 33 -17.52 8.80 -2.75
CA PRO A 33 -18.14 9.56 -3.84
C PRO A 33 -17.14 10.42 -4.63
N ASP A 34 -16.07 10.86 -3.98
CA ASP A 34 -15.15 11.87 -4.49
C ASP A 34 -13.70 11.34 -4.57
N VAL A 35 -13.50 10.13 -5.09
CA VAL A 35 -12.16 9.53 -5.21
C VAL A 35 -11.18 10.46 -5.96
N PRO A 36 -9.99 10.78 -5.39
CA PRO A 36 -9.04 11.71 -5.98
C PRO A 36 -8.17 11.03 -7.06
N ILE A 37 -8.68 10.93 -8.29
CA ILE A 37 -7.92 10.36 -9.43
C ILE A 37 -7.46 11.40 -10.45
N GLY A 38 -7.53 12.70 -10.11
CA GLY A 38 -7.18 13.79 -11.02
C GLY A 38 -7.92 13.70 -12.37
N ASP A 39 -7.16 13.80 -13.45
CA ASP A 39 -7.66 13.75 -14.84
C ASP A 39 -7.87 12.32 -15.38
N LEU A 40 -7.66 11.28 -14.56
CA LEU A 40 -7.85 9.91 -15.03
C LEU A 40 -9.32 9.64 -15.38
N PRO A 41 -9.57 8.91 -16.48
CA PRO A 41 -10.90 8.45 -16.80
C PRO A 41 -11.49 7.59 -15.67
N ARG A 42 -12.75 7.86 -15.32
CA ARG A 42 -13.49 7.04 -14.33
C ARG A 42 -13.58 5.57 -14.74
N SER A 43 -13.58 5.28 -16.03
CA SER A 43 -13.53 3.92 -16.57
C SER A 43 -12.24 3.18 -16.19
N SER A 44 -11.09 3.87 -16.17
CA SER A 44 -9.81 3.30 -15.74
C SER A 44 -9.85 2.94 -14.26
N LEU A 45 -10.35 3.85 -13.42
CA LEU A 45 -10.55 3.58 -12.00
C LEU A 45 -11.46 2.35 -11.79
N ASN A 46 -12.63 2.34 -12.43
CA ASN A 46 -13.58 1.23 -12.27
C ASN A 46 -13.01 -0.11 -12.74
N ALA A 47 -12.19 -0.12 -13.80
CA ALA A 47 -11.52 -1.33 -14.25
C ALA A 47 -10.50 -1.83 -13.21
N THR A 48 -9.66 -0.94 -12.68
CA THR A 48 -8.70 -1.28 -11.62
C THR A 48 -9.40 -1.77 -10.36
N LEU A 49 -10.49 -1.12 -9.91
CA LEU A 49 -11.27 -1.56 -8.74
C LEU A 49 -11.82 -2.99 -8.92
N ARG A 50 -12.38 -3.32 -10.09
CA ARG A 50 -12.86 -4.69 -10.37
C ARG A 50 -11.74 -5.74 -10.34
N ARG A 51 -10.55 -5.39 -10.83
CA ARG A 51 -9.36 -6.27 -10.77
C ARG A 51 -8.90 -6.49 -9.32
N LEU A 52 -8.89 -5.43 -8.52
CA LEU A 52 -8.59 -5.54 -7.08
C LEU A 52 -9.63 -6.40 -6.33
N GLU A 53 -10.92 -6.26 -6.64
CA GLU A 53 -11.99 -7.07 -6.06
C GLU A 53 -11.83 -8.57 -6.38
N THR A 54 -11.47 -8.88 -7.63
CA THR A 54 -11.26 -10.26 -8.07
C THR A 54 -9.94 -10.84 -7.54
N GLY A 55 -8.99 -9.99 -7.15
CA GLY A 55 -7.66 -10.40 -6.68
C GLY A 55 -6.70 -10.70 -7.83
N GLU A 56 -6.98 -10.16 -9.02
CA GLU A 56 -6.07 -10.25 -10.16
C GLU A 56 -4.79 -9.45 -9.91
N VAL A 57 -3.67 -9.93 -10.45
CA VAL A 57 -2.39 -9.22 -10.39
C VAL A 57 -2.52 -7.93 -11.19
N THR A 58 -2.29 -6.79 -10.54
CA THR A 58 -2.41 -5.48 -11.19
C THR A 58 -1.26 -5.25 -12.19
N GLU A 59 -1.63 -4.90 -13.42
CA GLU A 59 -0.71 -4.66 -14.53
C GLU A 59 -0.18 -3.21 -14.53
N GLY A 60 0.74 -2.88 -15.45
CA GLY A 60 1.32 -1.53 -15.52
C GLY A 60 0.30 -0.39 -15.67
N ARG A 61 -0.84 -0.63 -16.34
CA ARG A 61 -1.93 0.37 -16.43
C ARG A 61 -2.64 0.57 -15.09
N ASP A 62 -2.83 -0.49 -14.33
CA ASP A 62 -3.43 -0.40 -13.00
C ASP A 62 -2.49 0.31 -12.04
N LEU A 63 -1.17 0.10 -12.17
CA LEU A 63 -0.17 0.78 -11.36
C LEU A 63 -0.25 2.31 -11.53
N VAL A 64 -0.38 2.82 -12.76
CA VAL A 64 -0.55 4.27 -13.00
C VAL A 64 -1.80 4.80 -12.28
N VAL A 65 -2.90 4.05 -12.29
CA VAL A 65 -4.13 4.44 -11.57
C VAL A 65 -3.90 4.46 -10.06
N LEU A 66 -3.22 3.46 -9.52
CA LEU A 66 -2.91 3.34 -8.10
C LEU A 66 -1.94 4.42 -7.61
N GLU A 67 -0.90 4.74 -8.38
CA GLU A 67 0.05 5.83 -8.08
C GLU A 67 -0.65 7.18 -8.15
N THR A 68 -1.57 7.37 -9.11
CA THR A 68 -2.36 8.60 -9.18
C THR A 68 -3.31 8.73 -7.98
N LEU A 69 -3.92 7.62 -7.54
CA LEU A 69 -4.70 7.60 -6.30
C LEU A 69 -3.84 7.96 -5.08
N GLU A 70 -2.62 7.42 -5.00
CA GLU A 70 -1.69 7.71 -3.91
C GLU A 70 -1.37 9.21 -3.86
N ALA A 71 -0.97 9.78 -4.99
CA ALA A 71 -0.71 11.21 -5.11
C ALA A 71 -1.94 12.06 -4.77
N GLY A 72 -3.11 11.69 -5.29
CA GLY A 72 -4.36 12.41 -5.03
C GLY A 72 -4.79 12.36 -3.56
N PHE A 73 -4.55 11.24 -2.87
CA PHE A 73 -4.77 11.18 -1.43
C PHE A 73 -3.75 12.00 -0.64
N ALA A 74 -2.48 12.01 -1.05
CA ALA A 74 -1.45 12.84 -0.40
C ALA A 74 -1.78 14.33 -0.52
N GLU A 75 -2.21 14.79 -1.70
CA GLU A 75 -2.68 16.17 -1.90
C GLU A 75 -3.90 16.49 -1.05
N ARG A 76 -4.89 15.58 -1.00
CA ARG A 76 -6.07 15.75 -0.16
C ARG A 76 -5.72 15.81 1.32
N MET A 77 -4.82 14.96 1.79
CA MET A 77 -4.32 15.00 3.16
C MET A 77 -3.70 16.36 3.46
N ALA A 78 -2.84 16.87 2.57
CA ALA A 78 -2.19 18.17 2.75
C ALA A 78 -3.19 19.33 2.84
N ALA A 79 -4.26 19.28 2.03
CA ALA A 79 -5.34 20.29 2.06
C ALA A 79 -6.23 20.21 3.32
N GLU A 80 -6.24 19.07 4.00
CA GLU A 80 -7.09 18.79 5.16
C GLU A 80 -6.33 18.86 6.49
N ILE A 81 -5.11 19.39 6.50
CA ILE A 81 -4.34 19.67 7.72
C ILE A 81 -5.00 20.83 8.47
N THR A 82 -5.41 20.58 9.71
CA THR A 82 -6.03 21.59 10.59
C THR A 82 -5.07 22.10 11.65
N GLY A 83 -3.93 21.42 11.83
CA GLY A 83 -2.89 21.79 12.78
C GLY A 83 -1.80 20.72 12.85
N SER A 84 -1.03 20.74 13.92
CA SER A 84 0.00 19.74 14.18
C SER A 84 0.15 19.48 15.67
N THR A 85 0.45 18.23 16.02
CA THR A 85 0.81 17.79 17.37
C THR A 85 2.27 17.35 17.38
N VAL A 86 2.92 17.42 18.53
CA VAL A 86 4.27 16.86 18.72
C VAL A 86 4.11 15.54 19.45
N GLU A 87 4.60 14.46 18.84
CA GLU A 87 4.49 13.10 19.36
C GLU A 87 5.88 12.50 19.57
N ALA A 88 6.03 11.68 20.62
CA ALA A 88 7.24 10.90 20.82
C ALA A 88 7.21 9.67 19.92
N ARG A 89 8.24 9.50 19.10
CA ARG A 89 8.43 8.35 18.22
C ARG A 89 9.68 7.59 18.63
N HIS A 90 9.51 6.29 18.85
CA HIS A 90 10.63 5.39 19.06
C HIS A 90 11.44 5.26 17.76
N ILE A 91 12.75 5.58 17.81
CA ILE A 91 13.63 5.57 16.64
C ILE A 91 14.71 4.49 16.68
N GLY A 92 14.87 3.78 17.80
CA GLY A 92 15.80 2.66 17.88
C GLY A 92 16.32 2.44 19.30
N TYR A 93 17.43 1.72 19.38
CA TYR A 93 18.13 1.42 20.62
C TYR A 93 19.61 1.82 20.49
N ASP A 94 20.18 2.40 21.55
CA ASP A 94 21.64 2.59 21.71
C ASP A 94 22.17 1.78 22.91
N GLU A 95 23.43 2.01 23.28
CA GLU A 95 24.09 1.38 24.42
C GLU A 95 23.43 1.72 25.76
N ASP A 96 22.67 2.84 25.83
CA ASP A 96 22.01 3.35 27.02
C ASP A 96 20.51 2.98 27.08
N GLY A 97 19.92 2.48 25.98
CA GLY A 97 18.58 1.91 25.95
C GLY A 97 17.74 2.40 24.78
N GLU A 98 16.46 2.67 25.03
CA GLU A 98 15.52 3.13 24.00
C GLU A 98 15.76 4.59 23.63
N ILE A 99 15.87 4.86 22.33
CA ILE A 99 16.00 6.20 21.78
C ILE A 99 14.65 6.66 21.25
N TRP A 100 14.21 7.81 21.75
CA TRP A 100 12.98 8.47 21.37
C TRP A 100 13.27 9.83 20.73
N ALA A 101 12.57 10.15 19.64
CA ALA A 101 12.62 11.45 19.00
C ALA A 101 11.24 12.12 19.03
N TRP A 102 11.23 13.45 19.14
CA TRP A 102 10.01 14.23 18.99
C TRP A 102 9.77 14.52 17.51
N GLU A 103 8.62 14.12 16.99
CA GLU A 103 8.22 14.36 15.61
C GLU A 103 6.96 15.24 15.58
N THR A 104 6.92 16.19 14.64
CA THR A 104 5.71 16.97 14.39
C THR A 104 4.80 16.18 13.46
N VAL A 105 3.64 15.79 13.98
CA VAL A 105 2.64 15.00 13.26
C VAL A 105 1.47 15.91 12.87
N PRO A 106 1.05 15.92 11.59
CA PRO A 106 -0.10 16.71 11.18
C PRO A 106 -1.39 16.20 11.83
N SER A 107 -2.23 17.11 12.30
CA SER A 107 -3.60 16.83 12.70
C SER A 107 -4.52 17.09 11.52
N TYR A 108 -5.36 16.11 11.18
CA TYR A 108 -6.23 16.19 10.03
C TYR A 108 -7.68 16.45 10.44
N SER A 109 -8.46 17.04 9.54
CA SER A 109 -9.92 17.05 9.64
C SER A 109 -10.48 15.60 9.62
N PRO A 110 -11.75 15.37 9.97
CA PRO A 110 -12.38 14.06 9.80
C PRO A 110 -12.34 13.53 8.36
N ARG A 111 -12.28 14.41 7.36
CA ARG A 111 -12.11 14.01 5.95
C ARG A 111 -10.65 13.64 5.66
N GLY A 112 -9.70 14.42 6.17
CA GLY A 112 -8.27 14.13 6.06
C GLY A 112 -7.88 12.82 6.76
N GLU A 113 -8.47 12.49 7.91
CA GLU A 113 -8.23 11.20 8.57
C GLU A 113 -8.71 10.01 7.74
N LYS A 114 -9.87 10.14 7.08
CA LYS A 114 -10.34 9.12 6.13
C LYS A 114 -9.40 8.97 4.94
N ALA A 115 -8.92 10.09 4.38
CA ALA A 115 -7.93 10.08 3.31
C ALA A 115 -6.61 9.43 3.76
N ARG A 116 -6.12 9.75 4.96
CA ARG A 116 -4.93 9.15 5.57
C ARG A 116 -5.06 7.64 5.75
N ALA A 117 -6.21 7.16 6.21
CA ALA A 117 -6.47 5.74 6.37
C ALA A 117 -6.41 4.99 5.02
N LEU A 118 -7.09 5.53 4.00
CA LEU A 118 -7.07 4.99 2.65
C LEU A 118 -5.68 5.02 2.01
N HIS A 119 -4.98 6.14 2.14
CA HIS A 119 -3.60 6.31 1.67
C HIS A 119 -2.66 5.28 2.31
N SER A 120 -2.79 5.05 3.61
CA SER A 120 -1.97 4.05 4.33
C SER A 120 -2.27 2.61 3.88
N GLN A 121 -3.54 2.30 3.62
CA GLN A 121 -3.92 0.99 3.06
C GLN A 121 -3.39 0.79 1.64
N LEU A 122 -3.49 1.83 0.80
CA LEU A 122 -2.97 1.82 -0.56
C LEU A 122 -1.45 1.61 -0.58
N LYS A 123 -0.69 2.37 0.23
CA LYS A 123 0.76 2.17 0.39
C LYS A 123 1.11 0.74 0.78
N ARG A 124 0.46 0.22 1.82
CA ARG A 124 0.70 -1.15 2.27
C ARG A 124 0.37 -2.18 1.19
N PHE A 125 -0.68 -1.97 0.42
CA PHE A 125 -1.01 -2.84 -0.70
C PHE A 125 0.09 -2.79 -1.80
N LEU A 126 0.56 -1.60 -2.16
CA LEU A 126 1.63 -1.41 -3.15
C LEU A 126 2.94 -2.07 -2.69
N GLU A 127 3.31 -1.92 -1.42
CA GLU A 127 4.47 -2.58 -0.81
C GLU A 127 4.36 -4.11 -0.90
N LEU A 128 3.24 -4.68 -0.41
CA LEU A 128 3.01 -6.13 -0.47
C LEU A 128 3.03 -6.67 -1.90
N ARG A 129 2.47 -5.91 -2.85
CA ARG A 129 2.51 -6.27 -4.27
C ARG A 129 3.94 -6.28 -4.79
N GLN A 130 4.73 -5.25 -4.48
CA GLN A 130 6.10 -5.15 -4.94
C GLN A 130 6.96 -6.29 -4.38
N ASP A 131 6.82 -6.60 -3.09
CA ASP A 131 7.49 -7.74 -2.46
C ASP A 131 7.19 -9.07 -3.17
N LEU A 132 5.93 -9.30 -3.57
CA LEU A 132 5.53 -10.50 -4.30
C LEU A 132 6.17 -10.58 -5.70
N LEU A 133 6.25 -9.44 -6.40
CA LEU A 133 6.88 -9.37 -7.72
C LEU A 133 8.39 -9.62 -7.63
N ASP A 134 9.05 -9.01 -6.65
CA ASP A 134 10.48 -9.16 -6.42
C ASP A 134 10.83 -10.59 -6.01
N HIS A 135 10.03 -11.21 -5.14
CA HIS A 135 10.19 -12.62 -4.79
C HIS A 135 10.06 -13.54 -6.02
N SER A 136 9.01 -13.34 -6.84
CA SER A 136 8.81 -14.11 -8.07
C SER A 136 9.93 -13.90 -9.10
N ALA A 137 10.50 -12.70 -9.18
CA ALA A 137 11.64 -12.41 -10.06
C ALA A 137 12.92 -13.09 -9.56
N ALA A 138 13.16 -13.07 -8.25
CA ALA A 138 14.30 -13.74 -7.62
C ALA A 138 14.27 -15.26 -7.83
N GLU A 139 13.10 -15.90 -7.66
CA GLU A 139 12.93 -17.34 -7.93
C GLU A 139 13.22 -17.69 -9.39
N ARG A 140 12.73 -16.88 -10.34
CA ARG A 140 12.99 -17.06 -11.77
C ARG A 140 14.47 -16.95 -12.10
N LEU A 141 15.16 -15.96 -11.54
CA LEU A 141 16.59 -15.76 -11.74
C LEU A 141 17.39 -16.93 -11.15
N ALA A 142 17.06 -17.39 -9.94
CA ALA A 142 17.71 -18.55 -9.32
C ALA A 142 17.55 -19.81 -10.18
N ALA A 143 16.35 -20.06 -10.73
CA ALA A 143 16.09 -21.19 -11.61
C ALA A 143 16.86 -21.10 -12.94
N GLN A 144 17.15 -19.89 -13.45
CA GLN A 144 17.95 -19.69 -14.65
C GLN A 144 19.45 -19.88 -14.41
N LEU A 145 19.96 -19.45 -13.25
CA LEU A 145 21.38 -19.55 -12.89
C LEU A 145 21.82 -20.95 -12.43
N LEU A 146 20.88 -21.78 -11.97
CA LEU A 146 21.12 -23.16 -11.54
C LEU A 146 20.93 -24.19 -12.66
N ARG A 147 20.77 -23.74 -13.91
CA ARG A 147 20.80 -24.56 -15.13
C ARG A 147 22.15 -24.42 -15.83
#